data_AF-A0A6P2YNA1-F1
#
_entry.id   AF-A0A6P2YNA1-F1
#
_cell.length_a   1.000
_cell.length_b   1.000
_cell.length_c   1.000
_cell.angle_alpha   90.00
_cell.angle_beta   90.00
_cell.angle_gamma   90.00
#
_symmetry.space_group_name_H-M   'P 1'
#
loop_
_entity.id
_entity.type
_entity.pdbx_description
1 polymer ?
#
loop_
_entity_poly.entity_id
_entity_poly.type
_entity_poly.pdbx_seq_one_letter_code
_entity_poly.pdbx_strand_id
1 'polypeptide(L)'
;MSDAIVRHPTPLSLEESWAREFSAAIEVPAGAKTITLSGVGALPFNRDAGPRTVAYFGDIHTQTRSVLDQIQQILEARGYALGDVVAVQALFVADPANDGMPDFDGFSTVYHDYFGSKAQPILPTRTRAQVVRLVEPGWLVEVTVTAAKVVHT
;
A
#
# COMPACT_ATOMS: atom_id res chain seq x y z
N MET A 1 -18.47 22.90 8.62
CA MET A 1 -17.49 21.82 8.82
C MET A 1 -16.36 22.05 7.83
N SER A 2 -15.14 21.62 8.13
CA SER A 2 -13.98 21.82 7.23
C SER A 2 -14.24 21.17 5.87
N ASP A 3 -13.95 21.87 4.78
CA ASP A 3 -14.00 21.31 3.43
C ASP A 3 -12.70 20.57 3.06
N ALA A 4 -11.73 20.47 3.97
CA ALA A 4 -10.45 19.82 3.76
C ALA A 4 -10.39 18.42 4.40
N ILE A 5 -9.62 17.52 3.77
CA ILE A 5 -9.20 16.24 4.37
C ILE A 5 -8.25 16.55 5.53
N VAL A 6 -8.60 16.08 6.73
CA VAL A 6 -7.78 16.27 7.94
C VAL A 6 -7.05 14.96 8.23
N ARG A 7 -5.74 15.02 8.40
CA ARG A 7 -4.89 13.86 8.70
C ARG A 7 -4.32 14.00 10.10
N HIS A 8 -4.53 12.96 10.91
CA HIS A 8 -4.06 12.89 12.29
C HIS A 8 -2.85 11.95 12.33
N PRO A 9 -1.63 12.47 12.51
CA PRO A 9 -0.48 11.61 12.70
C PRO A 9 -0.65 10.82 14.00
N THR A 10 -0.07 9.63 14.03
CA THR A 10 0.22 8.89 15.25
C THR A 10 0.93 9.75 16.31
N PRO A 11 0.56 9.64 17.61
CA PRO A 11 1.15 10.43 18.68
C PRO A 11 2.68 10.34 18.73
N LEU A 12 3.35 11.46 19.00
CA LEU A 12 4.82 11.52 19.14
C LEU A 12 5.34 10.70 20.33
N SER A 13 4.48 10.38 21.30
CA SER A 13 4.81 9.54 22.45
C SER A 13 4.98 8.05 22.10
N LEU A 14 4.55 7.61 20.91
CA LEU A 14 4.87 6.28 20.39
C LEU A 14 6.27 6.32 19.78
N GLU A 15 7.21 5.61 20.38
CA GLU A 15 8.63 5.61 19.97
C GLU A 15 8.94 4.49 18.98
N GLU A 16 8.00 3.57 18.76
CA GLU A 16 8.16 2.44 17.86
C GLU A 16 8.33 2.92 16.41
N SER A 17 9.29 2.33 15.69
CA SER A 17 9.59 2.70 14.31
C SER A 17 8.37 2.61 13.38
N TRP A 18 7.55 1.57 13.55
CA TRP A 18 6.33 1.36 12.76
C TRP A 18 5.29 2.47 12.93
N ALA A 19 5.35 3.23 14.03
CA ALA A 19 4.40 4.31 14.28
C ALA A 19 4.57 5.47 13.30
N ARG A 20 5.65 5.53 12.51
CA ARG A 20 5.87 6.62 11.53
C ARG A 20 5.52 6.26 10.11
N GLU A 21 4.82 5.15 9.91
CA GLU A 21 4.49 4.62 8.58
C GLU A 21 3.01 4.79 8.18
N PHE A 22 2.18 5.40 9.04
CA PHE A 22 0.76 5.64 8.78
C PHE A 22 0.21 6.83 9.59
N SER A 23 -0.91 7.39 9.13
CA SER A 23 -1.73 8.31 9.92
C SER A 23 -2.61 7.53 10.89
N ALA A 24 -2.70 7.96 12.15
CA ALA A 24 -3.59 7.36 13.14
C ALA A 24 -5.06 7.46 12.75
N ALA A 25 -5.47 8.58 12.14
CA ALA A 25 -6.80 8.76 11.59
C ALA A 25 -6.78 9.74 10.41
N ILE A 26 -7.75 9.61 9.52
CA ILE A 26 -7.98 10.57 8.44
C ILE A 26 -9.48 10.85 8.37
N GLU A 27 -9.86 12.12 8.48
CA GLU A 27 -11.23 12.59 8.28
C GLU A 27 -11.39 13.06 6.84
N VAL A 28 -12.37 12.47 6.15
CA VAL A 28 -12.75 12.85 4.79
C VAL A 28 -14.03 13.67 4.86
N PRO A 29 -14.04 14.93 4.41
CA PRO A 29 -15.20 15.81 4.54
C PRO A 29 -16.33 15.38 3.60
N ALA A 30 -17.55 15.80 3.92
CA ALA A 30 -18.68 15.67 3.02
C ALA A 30 -18.38 16.39 1.69
N GLY A 31 -18.72 15.76 0.56
CA GLY A 31 -18.48 16.31 -0.78
C GLY A 31 -17.12 15.95 -1.41
N ALA A 32 -16.21 15.29 -0.67
CA ALA A 32 -15.01 14.71 -1.29
C ALA A 32 -15.38 13.60 -2.28
N LYS A 33 -14.66 13.53 -3.40
CA LYS A 33 -14.75 12.38 -4.32
C LYS A 33 -13.86 11.26 -3.81
N THR A 34 -14.44 10.07 -3.66
CA THR A 34 -13.72 8.88 -3.24
C THR A 34 -13.62 7.86 -4.38
N ILE A 35 -12.51 7.13 -4.40
CA ILE A 35 -12.34 5.95 -5.22
C ILE A 35 -11.71 4.85 -4.37
N THR A 36 -12.20 3.63 -4.51
CA THR A 36 -11.59 2.43 -3.95
C THR A 36 -11.17 1.54 -5.10
N LEU A 37 -9.92 1.10 -5.08
CA LEU A 37 -9.41 0.15 -6.06
C LEU A 37 -9.68 -1.27 -5.58
N SER A 38 -9.80 -2.21 -6.51
CA SER A 38 -9.71 -3.65 -6.18
C SER A 38 -8.31 -3.96 -5.64
N GLY A 39 -8.16 -5.12 -4.98
CA GLY A 39 -6.86 -5.62 -4.56
C GLY A 39 -5.92 -5.76 -5.75
N VAL A 40 -4.71 -5.21 -5.62
CA VAL A 40 -3.67 -5.24 -6.64
C VAL A 40 -2.56 -6.17 -6.17
N GLY A 41 -2.27 -7.20 -6.95
CA GLY A 41 -1.14 -8.10 -6.76
C GLY A 41 -0.03 -7.87 -7.77
N ALA A 42 1.08 -8.60 -7.60
CA ALA A 42 2.28 -8.41 -8.41
C ALA A 42 2.10 -8.91 -9.85
N LEU A 43 2.70 -8.18 -10.80
CA LEU A 43 2.87 -8.66 -12.18
C LEU A 43 4.07 -9.59 -12.28
N PRO A 44 4.13 -10.46 -13.31
CA PRO A 44 5.29 -11.31 -13.56
C PRO A 44 6.59 -10.50 -13.69
N PHE A 45 7.60 -10.86 -12.92
CA PHE A 45 8.93 -10.25 -12.95
C PHE A 45 9.91 -11.10 -13.77
N ASN A 46 9.92 -12.41 -13.55
CA ASN A 46 10.81 -13.34 -14.23
C ASN A 46 10.00 -14.41 -14.96
N ARG A 47 9.85 -14.24 -16.28
CA ARG A 47 9.04 -15.15 -17.12
C ARG A 47 9.72 -16.48 -17.42
N ASP A 48 11.00 -16.61 -17.12
CA ASP A 48 11.77 -17.85 -17.30
C ASP A 48 11.68 -18.78 -16.07
N ALA A 49 11.23 -18.25 -14.93
CA ALA A 49 10.94 -19.06 -13.74
C ALA A 49 9.67 -19.89 -13.92
N GLY A 50 9.53 -20.94 -13.10
CA GLY A 50 8.30 -21.75 -13.07
C GLY A 50 7.07 -20.87 -12.82
N PRO A 51 6.01 -20.97 -13.64
CA PRO A 51 4.89 -20.05 -13.59
C PRO A 51 4.20 -20.08 -12.22
N ARG A 52 3.68 -18.92 -11.80
CA ARG A 52 2.92 -18.75 -10.55
C ARG A 52 3.71 -19.03 -9.26
N THR A 53 5.04 -19.16 -9.34
CA THR A 53 5.92 -19.30 -8.16
C THR A 53 6.35 -17.94 -7.62
N VAL A 54 6.88 -17.88 -6.40
CA VAL A 54 7.49 -16.65 -5.86
C VAL A 54 8.61 -16.16 -6.80
N ALA A 55 9.47 -17.05 -7.30
CA ALA A 55 10.54 -16.68 -8.24
C ALA A 55 10.02 -16.04 -9.54
N TYR A 56 8.79 -16.35 -9.96
CA TYR A 56 8.15 -15.78 -11.14
C TYR A 56 7.68 -14.33 -10.92
N PHE A 57 7.24 -14.00 -9.71
CA PHE A 57 6.79 -12.64 -9.35
C PHE A 57 7.88 -11.80 -8.67
N GLY A 58 8.94 -12.43 -8.16
CA GLY A 58 10.02 -11.80 -7.40
C GLY A 58 9.81 -11.86 -5.88
N ASP A 59 10.79 -11.37 -5.14
CA ASP A 59 10.74 -11.23 -3.68
C ASP A 59 9.75 -10.13 -3.23
N ILE A 60 9.60 -9.93 -1.92
CA ILE A 60 8.66 -8.93 -1.39
C ILE A 60 8.97 -7.51 -1.87
N HIS A 61 10.25 -7.16 -2.06
CA HIS A 61 10.64 -5.84 -2.55
C HIS A 61 10.16 -5.63 -3.99
N THR A 62 10.40 -6.63 -4.84
CA THR A 62 10.00 -6.64 -6.25
C THR A 62 8.49 -6.59 -6.39
N GLN A 63 7.78 -7.44 -5.64
CA GLN A 63 6.32 -7.49 -5.66
C GLN A 63 5.69 -6.21 -5.12
N THR A 64 6.19 -5.66 -4.02
CA THR A 64 5.69 -4.40 -3.45
C THR A 64 5.84 -3.25 -4.44
N ARG A 65 7.00 -3.14 -5.11
CA ARG A 65 7.24 -2.11 -6.14
C ARG A 65 6.25 -2.26 -7.31
N SER A 66 6.10 -3.49 -7.81
CA SER A 66 5.14 -3.81 -8.89
C SER A 66 3.71 -3.42 -8.51
N VAL A 67 3.29 -3.71 -7.28
CA VAL A 67 1.94 -3.39 -6.80
C VAL A 67 1.72 -1.88 -6.67
N LEU A 68 2.67 -1.16 -6.06
CA LEU A 68 2.54 0.28 -5.83
C LEU A 68 2.63 1.10 -7.13
N ASP A 69 3.47 0.68 -8.09
CA ASP A 69 3.53 1.28 -9.42
C ASP A 69 2.19 1.12 -10.17
N GLN A 70 1.58 -0.06 -10.10
CA GLN A 70 0.26 -0.30 -10.69
C GLN A 70 -0.82 0.56 -10.03
N ILE A 71 -0.82 0.65 -8.70
CA ILE A 71 -1.78 1.49 -7.96
C ILE A 71 -1.65 2.96 -8.39
N GLN A 72 -0.42 3.47 -8.47
CA GLN A 72 -0.16 4.83 -8.94
C GLN A 72 -0.75 5.05 -10.34
N GLN A 73 -0.45 4.16 -11.29
CA GLN A 73 -0.95 4.26 -12.66
C GLN A 73 -2.50 4.21 -12.74
N ILE A 74 -3.13 3.33 -11.96
CA ILE A 74 -4.59 3.18 -11.92
C ILE A 74 -5.26 4.46 -11.37
N LEU A 75 -4.67 5.06 -10.33
CA LEU A 75 -5.12 6.33 -9.74
C LEU A 75 -4.94 7.48 -10.73
N GLU A 76 -3.76 7.63 -11.32
CA GLU A 76 -3.43 8.70 -12.26
C GLU A 76 -4.35 8.69 -13.48
N ALA A 77 -4.64 7.50 -14.03
CA ALA A 77 -5.60 7.33 -15.13
C ALA A 77 -7.03 7.78 -14.78
N ARG A 78 -7.35 7.96 -13.49
CA ARG A 78 -8.65 8.43 -12.99
C ARG A 78 -8.55 9.83 -12.35
N GLY A 79 -7.42 10.50 -12.54
CA GLY A 79 -7.15 11.84 -12.05
C GLY A 79 -6.87 11.93 -10.56
N TYR A 80 -6.47 10.84 -9.90
CA TYR A 80 -6.00 10.84 -8.52
C TYR A 80 -4.48 10.72 -8.49
N ALA A 81 -3.85 11.17 -7.41
CA ALA A 81 -2.43 10.96 -7.13
C ALA A 81 -2.25 10.09 -5.89
N LEU A 82 -1.03 9.59 -5.65
CA LEU A 82 -0.71 8.86 -4.41
C LEU A 82 -1.00 9.68 -3.14
N GLY A 83 -0.86 11.00 -3.19
CA GLY A 83 -1.18 11.89 -2.06
C GLY A 83 -2.66 11.92 -1.70
N ASP A 84 -3.54 11.49 -2.61
CA ASP A 84 -4.98 11.37 -2.36
C ASP A 84 -5.31 10.08 -1.61
N VAL A 85 -4.38 9.13 -1.48
CA VAL A 85 -4.63 7.88 -0.75
C VAL A 85 -4.86 8.18 0.73
N VAL A 86 -5.97 7.69 1.25
CA VAL A 86 -6.40 7.86 2.65
C VAL A 86 -6.39 6.54 3.41
N ALA A 87 -6.44 5.40 2.73
CA ALA A 87 -6.33 4.10 3.38
C ALA A 87 -5.59 3.09 2.50
N VAL A 88 -4.72 2.31 3.12
CA VAL A 88 -4.01 1.17 2.53
C VAL A 88 -4.29 -0.07 3.37
N GLN A 89 -4.73 -1.14 2.73
CA GLN A 89 -4.81 -2.47 3.33
C GLN A 89 -3.90 -3.40 2.56
N ALA A 90 -2.89 -3.96 3.23
CA ALA A 90 -1.96 -4.90 2.65
C ALA A 90 -2.10 -6.28 3.31
N LEU A 91 -2.37 -7.30 2.50
CA LEU A 91 -2.47 -8.69 2.92
C LEU A 91 -1.21 -9.42 2.49
N PHE A 92 -0.64 -10.21 3.40
CA PHE A 92 0.66 -10.86 3.21
C PHE A 92 0.54 -12.37 3.30
N VAL A 93 1.33 -13.07 2.51
CA VAL A 93 1.58 -14.51 2.67
C VAL A 93 3.01 -14.67 3.14
N ALA A 94 3.21 -15.58 4.08
CA ALA A 94 4.53 -15.97 4.52
C ALA A 94 5.32 -16.63 3.38
N ASP A 95 6.55 -16.17 3.16
CA ASP A 95 7.46 -16.86 2.25
C ASP A 95 8.07 -18.06 2.99
N PRO A 96 7.96 -19.30 2.46
CA PRO A 96 8.69 -20.45 3.02
C PRO A 96 10.20 -20.23 3.11
N ALA A 97 10.78 -19.37 2.26
CA ALA A 97 12.19 -18.99 2.31
C ALA A 97 12.53 -18.03 3.46
N ASN A 98 11.53 -17.47 4.15
CA ASN A 98 11.66 -16.55 5.27
C ASN A 98 11.10 -17.15 6.57
N ASP A 99 11.48 -18.41 6.87
CA ASP A 99 11.04 -19.16 8.05
C ASP A 99 9.52 -19.21 8.26
N GLY A 100 8.75 -19.09 7.18
CA GLY A 100 7.28 -19.07 7.25
C GLY A 100 6.72 -17.79 7.88
N MET A 101 7.45 -16.68 7.83
CA MET A 101 7.00 -15.36 8.25
C MET A 101 6.84 -14.39 7.07
N PRO A 102 5.81 -13.52 7.09
CA PRO A 102 5.69 -12.43 6.13
C PRO A 102 6.80 -11.40 6.36
N ASP A 103 7.41 -10.94 5.27
CA ASP A 103 8.44 -9.89 5.34
C ASP A 103 7.80 -8.49 5.34
N PHE A 104 7.37 -8.07 6.53
CA PHE A 104 6.76 -6.74 6.72
C PHE A 104 7.76 -5.59 6.55
N ASP A 105 9.03 -5.81 6.89
CA ASP A 105 10.07 -4.78 6.85
C ASP A 105 10.56 -4.54 5.42
N GLY A 106 10.66 -5.60 4.61
CA GLY A 106 10.91 -5.50 3.18
C GLY A 106 9.81 -4.72 2.46
N PHE A 107 8.54 -4.97 2.81
CA PHE A 107 7.43 -4.15 2.35
C PHE A 107 7.56 -2.69 2.80
N SER A 108 7.81 -2.44 4.09
CA SER A 108 7.94 -1.08 4.64
C SER A 108 9.07 -0.31 3.97
N THR A 109 10.18 -0.96 3.64
CA THR A 109 11.31 -0.33 2.94
C THR A 109 10.90 0.25 1.60
N VAL A 110 10.20 -0.53 0.77
CA VAL A 110 9.72 -0.05 -0.55
C VAL A 110 8.56 0.92 -0.38
N TYR A 111 7.64 0.67 0.56
CA TYR A 111 6.50 1.52 0.82
C TYR A 111 6.89 2.98 1.10
N HIS A 112 8.01 3.20 1.81
CA HIS A 112 8.53 4.55 2.08
C HIS A 112 8.96 5.32 0.84
N ASP A 113 9.22 4.67 -0.29
CA ASP A 113 9.48 5.35 -1.56
C ASP A 113 8.20 6.07 -2.06
N TYR A 114 7.02 5.52 -1.76
CA TYR A 114 5.71 5.96 -2.28
C TYR A 114 4.92 6.81 -1.28
N PHE A 115 5.09 6.58 0.02
CA PHE A 115 4.38 7.29 1.10
C PHE A 115 5.34 7.66 2.23
N GLY A 116 5.25 8.89 2.72
CA GLY A 116 6.15 9.39 3.77
C GLY A 116 7.56 9.74 3.27
N SER A 117 7.79 9.74 1.95
CA SER A 117 9.05 10.19 1.35
C SER A 117 9.15 11.72 1.33
N LYS A 118 10.33 12.26 0.98
CA LYS A 118 10.46 13.71 0.78
C LYS A 118 9.61 14.23 -0.38
N ALA A 119 9.42 13.41 -1.42
CA ALA A 119 8.65 13.77 -2.61
C ALA A 119 7.14 13.61 -2.38
N GLN A 120 6.74 12.63 -1.56
CA GLN A 120 5.37 12.38 -1.15
C GLN A 120 5.32 12.15 0.37
N PRO A 121 5.28 13.21 1.19
CA PRO A 121 5.36 13.10 2.64
C PRO A 121 4.05 12.62 3.29
N ILE A 122 2.98 12.49 2.51
CA ILE A 122 1.66 12.17 3.03
C ILE A 122 1.55 10.68 3.33
N LEU A 123 1.09 10.36 4.54
CA LEU A 123 0.83 9.00 5.00
C LEU A 123 -0.69 8.70 5.01
N PRO A 124 -1.13 7.56 4.43
CA PRO A 124 -2.49 7.07 4.59
C PRO A 124 -2.67 6.37 5.95
N THR A 125 -3.91 6.02 6.31
CA THR A 125 -4.11 4.98 7.33
C THR A 125 -3.67 3.63 6.76
N ARG A 126 -3.26 2.69 7.62
CA ARG A 126 -2.72 1.42 7.13
C ARG A 126 -3.10 0.23 8.01
N THR A 127 -3.48 -0.86 7.35
CA THR A 127 -3.59 -2.19 7.96
C THR A 127 -2.67 -3.17 7.22
N ARG A 128 -1.96 -4.00 8.00
CA ARG A 128 -1.18 -5.13 7.51
C ARG A 128 -1.62 -6.39 8.23
N ALA A 129 -1.84 -7.47 7.49
CA ALA A 129 -2.21 -8.75 8.09
C ALA A 129 -1.64 -9.91 7.28
N GLN A 130 -1.23 -10.96 7.99
CA GLN A 130 -0.93 -12.23 7.35
C GLN A 130 -2.22 -12.99 7.05
N VAL A 131 -2.31 -13.57 5.85
CA VAL A 131 -3.37 -14.48 5.43
C VAL A 131 -2.77 -15.83 5.04
N VAL A 132 -3.60 -16.87 5.01
CA VAL A 132 -3.14 -18.23 4.68
C VAL A 132 -2.72 -18.38 3.22
N ARG A 133 -3.33 -17.60 2.31
CA ARG A 133 -3.00 -17.55 0.88
C ARG A 133 -3.62 -16.34 0.21
N LEU A 134 -3.04 -15.94 -0.92
CA LEU A 134 -3.65 -15.04 -1.91
C LEU A 134 -4.16 -15.85 -3.11
N VAL A 135 -4.78 -15.17 -4.08
CA VAL A 135 -5.33 -15.83 -5.28
C VAL A 135 -4.22 -16.43 -6.13
N GLU A 136 -3.12 -15.70 -6.35
CA GLU A 136 -1.93 -16.25 -6.99
C GLU A 136 -0.98 -16.89 -5.97
N PRO A 137 -0.61 -18.17 -6.16
CA PRO A 137 0.24 -18.89 -5.21
C PRO A 137 1.61 -18.25 -4.95
N GLY A 138 2.16 -17.54 -5.93
CA GLY A 138 3.46 -16.87 -5.83
C GLY A 138 3.39 -15.43 -5.34
N TRP A 139 2.20 -14.90 -5.08
CA TRP A 139 2.07 -13.57 -4.48
C TRP A 139 2.39 -13.61 -2.98
N LEU A 140 3.24 -12.68 -2.57
CA LEU A 140 3.61 -12.43 -1.18
C LEU A 140 2.82 -11.25 -0.59
N VAL A 141 2.30 -10.37 -1.46
CA VAL A 141 1.51 -9.21 -1.04
C VAL A 141 0.40 -8.88 -2.04
N GLU A 142 -0.76 -8.49 -1.51
CA GLU A 142 -1.86 -7.88 -2.25
C GLU A 142 -2.32 -6.62 -1.52
N VAL A 143 -2.49 -5.52 -2.25
CA VAL A 143 -2.80 -4.21 -1.66
C VAL A 143 -4.09 -3.63 -2.22
N THR A 144 -4.98 -3.22 -1.32
CA THR A 144 -6.19 -2.44 -1.62
C THR A 144 -5.99 -1.02 -1.12
N VAL A 145 -6.38 -0.03 -1.92
CA VAL A 145 -6.32 1.38 -1.51
C VAL A 145 -7.66 2.09 -1.70
N THR A 146 -7.92 3.03 -0.81
CA THR A 146 -8.96 4.05 -0.98
C THR A 146 -8.30 5.41 -1.06
N ALA A 147 -8.65 6.19 -2.08
CA ALA A 147 -8.22 7.56 -2.27
C ALA A 147 -9.42 8.52 -2.20
N ALA A 148 -9.17 9.71 -1.67
CA ALA A 148 -10.15 10.77 -1.56
C ALA A 148 -9.51 12.11 -1.91
N LYS A 149 -10.25 12.96 -2.61
CA LYS A 149 -9.84 14.34 -2.87
C LYS A 149 -11.03 15.29 -2.81
N VAL A 150 -10.78 16.49 -2.34
CA VAL A 150 -11.77 17.57 -2.31
C VAL A 150 -11.91 18.12 -3.72
N VAL A 151 -13.14 18.32 -4.17
CA VAL A 151 -13.41 19.00 -5.44
C VAL A 151 -13.72 20.45 -5.09
N HIS A 152 -12.84 21.36 -5.49
CA HIS A 152 -13.20 22.77 -5.50
C HIS A 152 -14.13 22.98 -6.69
N THR A 153 -15.41 23.22 -6.40
CA THR A 153 -16.41 23.68 -7.37
C THR A 153 -16.21 25.15 -7.69
#